data_AF-A0A0F9QCK9-F1
#
_entry.id   AF-A0A0F9QCK9-F1
#
_cell.length_a   1.000
_cell.length_b   1.000
_cell.length_c   1.000
_cell.angle_alpha   90.00
_cell.angle_beta   90.00
_cell.angle_gamma   90.00
#
_symmetry.space_group_name_H-M   'P 1'
#
loop_
_entity.id
_entity.type
_entity.pdbx_description
1 polymer ?
#
loop_
_entity_poly.entity_id
_entity_poly.type
_entity_poly.pdbx_seq_one_letter_code
_entity_poly.pdbx_strand_id
1 'polypeptide(L)'
;MEFKKGIQLNQAFGAVLAVVLIAVLVIIAIFLFEALGDSFTADTAADNATDEMITQFGTYPALVGLVGTIVFLGLVIGVLVGSFIFGGRGSRV
;
A
#
# COMPACT_ATOMS: atom_id res chain seq x y z
N MET A 1 -43.97 3.03 4.02
CA MET A 1 -42.76 3.27 3.20
C MET A 1 -41.60 3.43 4.17
N GLU A 2 -40.76 2.40 4.31
CA GLU A 2 -39.58 2.46 5.17
C GLU A 2 -38.51 3.36 4.54
N PHE A 3 -38.07 4.38 5.27
CA PHE A 3 -36.92 5.18 4.87
C PHE A 3 -35.66 4.32 4.99
N LYS A 4 -35.16 3.82 3.85
CA LYS A 4 -33.88 3.13 3.77
C LYS A 4 -32.79 4.14 4.17
N LYS A 5 -32.20 3.93 5.35
CA LYS A 5 -31.21 4.83 5.97
C LYS A 5 -29.97 4.89 5.08
N GLY A 6 -29.87 5.95 4.27
CA GLY A 6 -28.69 6.20 3.44
C GLY A 6 -27.48 6.50 4.31
N ILE A 7 -26.37 5.80 4.06
CA ILE A 7 -25.08 6.12 4.71
C ILE A 7 -24.70 7.53 4.28
N GLN A 8 -24.46 8.40 5.25
CA GLN A 8 -23.99 9.76 4.97
C GLN A 8 -22.58 9.69 4.37
N LEU A 9 -22.27 10.54 3.39
CA LEU A 9 -21.02 10.46 2.62
C LEU A 9 -19.76 10.51 3.52
N ASN A 10 -19.81 11.22 4.65
CA ASN A 10 -18.70 11.24 5.61
C ASN A 10 -18.51 9.90 6.34
N GLN A 11 -19.59 9.15 6.54
CA GLN A 11 -19.60 7.86 7.21
C GLN A 11 -19.11 6.78 6.25
N ALA A 12 -19.44 6.91 4.96
CA ALA A 12 -18.90 6.07 3.90
C ALA A 12 -17.38 6.27 3.76
N PHE A 13 -16.89 7.51 3.80
CA PHE A 13 -15.46 7.79 3.72
C PHE A 13 -14.68 7.17 4.89
N GLY A 14 -15.17 7.33 6.13
CA GLY A 14 -14.56 6.70 7.30
C GLY A 14 -14.58 5.17 7.23
N ALA A 15 -15.67 4.58 6.73
CA ALA A 15 -15.78 3.14 6.54
C ALA A 15 -14.79 2.62 5.49
N VAL A 16 -14.63 3.31 4.36
CA VAL A 16 -13.68 2.94 3.31
C VAL A 16 -12.24 3.00 3.84
N LEU A 17 -11.88 4.08 4.55
CA LEU A 17 -10.56 4.21 5.16
C LEU A 17 -10.25 3.08 6.16
N ALA A 18 -11.23 2.70 6.99
CA ALA A 18 -11.09 1.59 7.92
C ALA A 18 -10.86 0.26 7.19
N VAL A 19 -11.59 -0.01 6.10
CA VAL A 19 -11.39 -1.22 5.29
C VAL A 19 -10.01 -1.25 4.66
N VAL A 20 -9.53 -0.13 4.14
CA VAL A 20 -8.17 -0.03 3.56
C VAL A 20 -7.11 -0.29 4.62
N LEU A 21 -7.25 0.29 5.83
CA LEU A 21 -6.31 0.04 6.91
C LEU A 21 -6.28 -1.43 7.34
N ILE A 22 -7.45 -2.08 7.44
CA ILE A 22 -7.52 -3.51 7.76
C ILE A 22 -6.84 -4.34 6.68
N ALA A 23 -7.08 -4.04 5.40
CA ALA A 23 -6.45 -4.76 4.29
C ALA A 23 -4.92 -4.63 4.33
N VAL A 24 -4.39 -3.43 4.60
CA VAL A 24 -2.95 -3.20 4.74
C VAL A 24 -2.38 -4.00 5.92
N LEU A 25 -3.05 -4.00 7.08
CA LEU A 25 -2.59 -4.76 8.24
C LEU A 25 -2.57 -6.28 7.99
N VAL A 26 -3.56 -6.81 7.26
CA VAL A 26 -3.58 -8.25 6.89
C VAL A 26 -2.41 -8.60 5.98
N ILE A 27 -2.13 -7.77 4.96
CA ILE A 27 -0.99 -8.01 4.06
C ILE A 27 0.33 -8.00 4.84
N ILE A 28 0.53 -7.02 5.73
CA ILE A 28 1.72 -6.93 6.58
C ILE A 28 1.85 -8.17 7.48
N ALA A 29 0.74 -8.61 8.08
CA ALA A 29 0.74 -9.79 8.94
C ALA A 29 1.13 -11.06 8.18
N ILE A 30 0.58 -11.28 6.99
CA ILE A 30 0.93 -12.43 6.13
C ILE A 30 2.42 -12.40 5.77
N PHE A 31 2.92 -11.25 5.31
CA PHE A 31 4.32 -11.08 4.94
C PHE A 31 5.27 -11.38 6.11
N LEU A 32 4.96 -10.87 7.30
CA LEU A 32 5.72 -11.17 8.51
C LEU A 32 5.64 -12.65 8.88
N PHE A 33 4.50 -13.29 8.73
CA PHE A 33 4.34 -14.71 9.08
C PHE A 33 5.13 -15.63 8.15
N GLU A 34 5.15 -15.33 6.86
CA GLU A 34 5.98 -16.06 5.87
C GLU A 34 7.47 -15.82 6.13
N ALA A 35 7.89 -14.56 6.29
CA ALA A 35 9.29 -14.21 6.54
C ALA A 35 9.84 -14.79 7.86
N LEU A 36 9.02 -14.78 8.93
CA LEU A 36 9.41 -15.37 10.21
C LEU A 36 9.30 -16.91 10.15
N GLY A 37 8.33 -17.49 9.43
CA GLY A 37 8.18 -18.93 9.27
C GLY A 37 9.38 -19.59 8.59
N ASP A 38 9.93 -18.95 7.56
CA ASP A 38 11.15 -19.39 6.89
C ASP A 38 12.39 -19.29 7.81
N SER A 39 12.38 -18.35 8.76
CA SER A 39 13.48 -18.15 9.71
C SER A 39 13.56 -19.22 10.81
N PHE A 40 12.47 -19.95 11.09
CA PHE A 40 12.42 -20.98 12.14
C PHE A 40 12.62 -22.42 11.63
N THR A 41 12.60 -22.67 10.31
CA THR A 41 12.62 -24.03 9.75
C THR A 41 13.99 -24.54 9.30
N ALA A 42 15.06 -23.74 9.41
CA ALA A 42 16.35 -24.13 8.89
C ALA A 42 17.42 -24.26 10.00
N ASP A 43 17.65 -25.49 10.46
CA ASP A 43 18.85 -25.87 11.23
C ASP A 43 20.14 -25.90 10.35
N THR A 44 20.01 -25.59 9.06
CA THR A 44 21.10 -25.24 8.12
C THR A 44 21.06 -23.76 7.68
N ALA A 45 20.24 -22.93 8.36
CA ALA A 45 19.91 -21.55 7.96
C ALA A 45 21.08 -20.58 7.96
N ALA A 46 22.05 -20.67 8.86
CA ALA A 46 23.02 -19.58 9.03
C ALA A 46 23.87 -19.34 7.77
N ASP A 47 24.23 -20.42 7.06
CA ASP A 47 25.02 -20.35 5.82
C ASP A 47 24.16 -19.92 4.61
N ASN A 48 22.95 -20.48 4.45
CA ASN A 48 22.04 -20.06 3.39
C ASN A 48 21.44 -18.66 3.62
N ALA A 49 21.19 -18.27 4.87
CA ALA A 49 20.70 -16.94 5.23
C ALA A 49 21.76 -15.88 4.96
N THR A 50 23.05 -16.19 5.05
CA THR A 50 24.09 -15.22 4.71
C THR A 50 24.06 -14.91 3.20
N ASP A 51 24.00 -15.93 2.35
CA ASP A 51 23.95 -15.74 0.88
C ASP A 51 22.61 -15.17 0.39
N GLU A 52 21.49 -15.60 0.98
CA GLU A 52 20.16 -15.08 0.68
C GLU A 52 20.02 -13.62 1.17
N MET A 53 20.49 -13.29 2.38
CA MET A 53 20.48 -11.90 2.86
C MET A 53 21.39 -10.99 2.03
N ILE A 54 22.56 -11.46 1.58
CA ILE A 54 23.43 -10.68 0.67
C ILE A 54 22.70 -10.41 -0.66
N THR A 55 22.04 -11.41 -1.22
CA THR A 55 21.27 -11.29 -2.47
C THR A 55 20.04 -10.39 -2.31
N GLN A 56 19.35 -10.49 -1.17
CA GLN A 56 18.21 -9.65 -0.84
C GLN A 56 18.62 -8.20 -0.56
N PHE A 57 19.71 -7.95 0.16
CA PHE A 57 20.26 -6.60 0.33
C PHE A 57 20.75 -5.98 -0.99
N GLY A 58 21.14 -6.78 -1.98
CA GLY A 58 21.47 -6.28 -3.31
C GLY A 58 20.23 -5.90 -4.15
N THR A 59 19.13 -6.63 -4.00
CA THR A 59 17.97 -6.55 -4.93
C THR A 59 16.80 -5.76 -4.35
N TYR A 60 16.53 -5.87 -3.05
CA TYR A 60 15.38 -5.23 -2.40
C TYR A 60 15.48 -3.71 -2.27
N PRO A 61 16.64 -3.07 -1.99
CA PRO A 61 16.71 -1.61 -1.97
C PRO A 61 16.37 -1.00 -3.33
N ALA A 62 16.81 -1.64 -4.42
CA ALA A 62 16.50 -1.22 -5.78
C ALA A 62 15.01 -1.40 -6.10
N LEU A 63 14.42 -2.55 -5.74
CA LEU A 63 12.98 -2.81 -5.92
C LEU A 63 12.11 -1.87 -5.08
N VAL A 64 12.45 -1.64 -3.81
CA VAL A 64 11.72 -0.72 -2.92
C VAL A 64 11.84 0.73 -3.42
N GLY A 65 13.02 1.15 -3.88
CA GLY A 65 13.21 2.46 -4.51
C GLY A 65 12.40 2.62 -5.80
N LEU A 66 12.37 1.59 -6.64
CA LEU A 66 11.62 1.56 -7.89
C LEU A 66 10.11 1.58 -7.64
N VAL A 67 9.60 0.74 -6.75
CA VAL A 67 8.17 0.73 -6.39
C VAL A 67 7.78 2.06 -5.74
N GLY A 68 8.62 2.61 -4.84
CA GLY A 68 8.39 3.90 -4.20
C GLY A 68 8.30 5.07 -5.19
N THR A 69 9.18 5.10 -6.19
CA THR A 69 9.14 6.12 -7.24
C THR A 69 7.93 5.99 -8.16
N ILE A 70 7.50 4.77 -8.50
CA ILE A 70 6.27 4.54 -9.28
C ILE A 70 5.04 5.02 -8.51
N VAL A 71 4.92 4.68 -7.22
CA VAL A 71 3.80 5.13 -6.37
C VAL A 71 3.79 6.65 -6.27
N PHE A 72 4.95 7.28 -6.06
CA PHE A 72 5.07 8.73 -6.00
C PHE A 72 4.63 9.40 -7.32
N LEU A 73 5.08 8.89 -8.47
CA LEU A 73 4.66 9.37 -9.78
C LEU A 73 3.15 9.21 -10.00
N GLY A 74 2.59 8.05 -9.65
CA GLY A 74 1.15 7.79 -9.75
C GLY A 74 0.33 8.77 -8.92
N LEU A 75 0.79 9.10 -7.71
CA LEU A 75 0.15 10.07 -6.83
C LEU A 75 0.21 11.49 -7.40
N VAL A 76 1.39 11.92 -7.85
CA VAL A 76 1.59 13.26 -8.44
C VAL A 76 0.73 13.43 -9.69
N ILE A 77 0.74 12.45 -10.60
CA ILE A 77 -0.08 12.47 -11.81
C ILE A 77 -1.57 12.47 -11.44
N GLY A 78 -1.98 11.65 -10.47
CA GLY A 78 -3.36 11.61 -9.99
C GLY A 78 -3.84 12.95 -9.43
N VAL A 79 -3.01 13.64 -8.64
CA VAL A 79 -3.30 14.97 -8.11
C VAL A 79 -3.37 16.02 -9.21
N LEU A 80 -2.43 16.01 -10.16
CA LEU A 80 -2.42 16.95 -11.27
C LEU A 80 -3.66 16.77 -12.16
N VAL A 81 -3.96 15.54 -12.57
CA VAL A 81 -5.14 15.22 -13.38
C VAL A 81 -6.42 15.57 -12.62
N GLY A 82 -6.50 15.24 -11.32
CA GLY A 82 -7.60 15.65 -10.46
C GLY A 82 -7.77 17.17 -10.41
N SER A 83 -6.67 17.92 -10.29
CA SER A 83 -6.66 19.38 -10.30
C SER A 83 -7.12 19.97 -11.63
N PHE A 84 -6.84 19.34 -12.77
CA PHE A 84 -7.33 19.81 -14.07
C PHE A 84 -8.81 19.47 -14.29
N ILE A 85 -9.26 18.31 -13.84
CA ILE A 85 -10.67 17.89 -13.95
C ILE A 85 -11.57 18.73 -13.00
N PHE A 86 -11.10 19.02 -11.79
CA PHE A 86 -11.87 19.77 -10.78
C PHE A 86 -11.60 21.28 -10.78
N GLY A 87 -10.42 21.74 -11.20
CA GLY A 87 -10.03 23.16 -11.20
C GLY A 87 -10.48 23.95 -12.43
N GLY A 88 -10.89 23.29 -13.52
CA GLY A 88 -11.30 23.95 -14.78
C GLY A 88 -12.66 24.65 -14.77
N ARG A 89 -13.45 24.56 -13.70
CA ARG A 89 -14.81 25.14 -13.62
C ARG A 89 -14.90 26.46 -12.82
N GLY A 90 -13.76 27.06 -12.49
CA GLY A 90 -13.68 28.26 -11.63
C GLY A 90 -13.44 29.61 -12.31
N SER A 91 -13.31 29.70 -13.64
CA SER A 91 -13.14 30.99 -14.33
C SER A 91 -14.46 31.46 -14.96
N ARG A 92 -15.36 31.95 -14.11
CA ARG A 92 -16.47 32.85 -14.48
C ARG A 92 -16.35 34.13 -13.67
N VAL A 93 -15.58 35.08 -14.19
CA VAL A 93 -15.83 36.53 -14.10
C VAL A 93 -15.46 37.10 -15.46
#